data_AF-A0A0H2XEE8-F1
#
_entry.id   AF-A0A0H2XEE8-F1
#
_cell.length_a   1.000
_cell.length_b   1.000
_cell.length_c   1.000
_cell.angle_alpha   90.00
_cell.angle_beta   90.00
_cell.angle_gamma   90.00
#
_symmetry.space_group_name_H-M   'P 1'
#
loop_
_entity.id
_entity.type
_entity.pdbx_description
1 polymer ?
#
loop_
_entity_poly.entity_id
_entity_poly.type
_entity_poly.pdbx_seq_one_letter_code
_entity_poly.pdbx_strand_id
1 'polypeptide(L)'
;MAIARRVICLGWRSRWNIWAARRFRAMSTLAPERQLLHYFADYEGYCDGRPVLWGQLAHSVAVPADGVLDAAELVCALRRRAAEAHGLEAGQIHLCQVTRL
;
A
#
# COMPACT_ATOMS: atom_id res chain seq x y z
N MET A 1 17.62 6.09 31.52
CA MET A 1 18.46 5.97 30.30
C MET A 1 17.54 5.98 29.08
N ALA A 2 17.37 7.14 28.45
CA ALA A 2 16.58 7.30 27.23
C ALA A 2 17.54 7.68 26.10
N ILE A 3 17.70 6.80 25.12
CA ILE A 3 18.54 7.05 23.95
C ILE A 3 17.64 7.62 22.86
N ALA A 4 17.61 8.94 22.74
CA ALA A 4 17.01 9.62 21.61
C ALA A 4 17.90 9.40 20.39
N ARG A 5 17.45 8.58 19.43
CA ARG A 5 18.15 8.39 18.16
C ARG A 5 17.61 9.36 17.12
N ARG A 6 18.45 10.36 16.83
CA ARG A 6 18.36 11.30 15.70
C ARG A 6 18.47 10.51 14.39
N VAL A 7 17.38 10.37 13.64
CA VAL A 7 17.46 9.90 12.24
C VAL A 7 17.62 11.12 11.35
N ILE A 8 18.81 11.22 10.78
CA ILE A 8 19.24 12.30 9.89
C ILE A 8 18.55 12.07 8.54
N CYS A 9 17.81 13.08 8.07
CA CYS A 9 17.26 13.15 6.72
C CYS A 9 18.40 13.07 5.70
N LEU A 10 18.65 11.89 5.15
CA LEU A 10 19.62 11.67 4.08
C LEU A 10 18.89 11.32 2.78
N GLY A 11 18.86 12.29 1.88
CA GLY A 11 18.88 12.06 0.44
C GLY A 11 17.67 11.35 -0.16
N TRP A 12 16.68 12.14 -0.56
CA TRP A 12 15.72 11.77 -1.60
C TRP A 12 16.45 11.13 -2.80
N ARG A 13 16.26 9.83 -2.98
CA ARG A 13 16.47 9.14 -4.25
C ARG A 13 15.15 8.57 -4.70
N SER A 14 14.55 9.24 -5.68
CA SER A 14 13.38 8.82 -6.43
C SER A 14 13.67 7.49 -7.12
N ARG A 15 13.44 6.37 -6.43
CA ARG A 15 13.55 5.03 -7.01
C ARG A 15 12.18 4.60 -7.51
N TRP A 16 11.84 5.05 -8.72
CA TRP A 16 10.75 4.52 -9.51
C TRP A 16 11.03 3.03 -9.80
N ASN A 17 10.47 2.13 -8.98
CA ASN A 17 10.47 0.72 -9.31
C ASN A 17 9.24 0.44 -10.19
N ILE A 18 9.49 0.30 -11.49
CA ILE A 18 8.55 -0.25 -12.47
C ILE A 18 8.31 -1.71 -12.06
N TRP A 19 7.13 -2.01 -11.53
CA TRP A 19 6.72 -3.39 -11.24
C TRP A 19 6.03 -3.98 -12.46
N ALA A 20 6.73 -4.84 -13.19
CA ALA A 20 6.15 -5.69 -14.20
C ALA A 20 5.13 -6.64 -13.53
N ALA A 21 3.87 -6.58 -13.96
CA ALA A 21 2.85 -7.52 -13.54
C ALA A 21 3.25 -8.95 -14.00
N ARG A 22 3.76 -9.76 -13.08
CA ARG A 22 4.08 -11.17 -13.34
C ARG A 22 2.77 -11.96 -13.38
N ARG A 23 2.30 -12.26 -14.59
CA ARG A 23 1.12 -13.10 -14.86
C ARG A 23 1.46 -14.55 -14.53
N PHE A 24 1.00 -15.07 -13.39
CA PHE A 24 1.00 -16.51 -13.13
C PHE A 24 -0.26 -17.11 -13.74
N ARG A 25 -0.10 -17.96 -14.75
CA ARG A 25 -1.16 -18.84 -15.26
C ARG A 25 -0.87 -20.25 -14.75
N ALA A 26 -1.56 -20.67 -13.69
CA ALA A 26 -1.61 -22.05 -13.26
C ALA A 26 -3.06 -22.53 -13.37
N MET A 27 -3.26 -23.68 -13.99
CA MET A 27 -4.57 -24.28 -14.26
C MET A 27 -4.68 -25.50 -13.36
N SER A 28 -5.54 -25.48 -12.33
CA SER A 28 -6.05 -26.70 -11.69
C SER A 28 -7.24 -26.45 -10.76
N THR A 29 -8.34 -27.11 -11.10
CA THR A 29 -9.43 -27.68 -10.28
C THR A 29 -9.85 -27.05 -8.94
N LEU A 30 -11.09 -26.53 -8.93
CA LEU A 30 -12.02 -26.46 -7.79
C LEU A 30 -11.61 -25.61 -6.57
N ALA A 31 -11.19 -24.36 -6.81
CA ALA A 31 -11.38 -23.30 -5.82
C ALA A 31 -12.48 -22.36 -6.34
N PRO A 32 -13.33 -21.75 -5.48
CA PRO A 32 -14.21 -20.68 -5.93
C PRO A 32 -13.32 -19.67 -6.66
N GLU A 33 -13.64 -19.38 -7.93
CA GLU A 33 -12.80 -18.53 -8.76
C GLU A 33 -12.54 -17.24 -7.97
N ARG A 34 -11.28 -16.93 -7.70
CA ARG A 34 -10.94 -15.66 -7.04
C ARG A 34 -10.79 -14.62 -8.13
N GLN A 35 -11.55 -13.54 -8.04
CA GLN A 35 -11.35 -12.37 -8.88
C GLN A 35 -10.20 -11.54 -8.30
N LEU A 36 -9.28 -11.11 -9.17
CA LEU A 36 -8.24 -10.16 -8.81
C LEU A 36 -8.73 -8.74 -9.08
N LEU A 37 -8.77 -7.90 -8.05
CA LEU A 37 -9.12 -6.49 -8.15
C LEU A 37 -7.87 -5.63 -8.01
N HIS A 38 -7.76 -4.60 -8.82
CA HIS A 38 -6.61 -3.70 -8.86
C HIS A 38 -7.00 -2.31 -8.37
N TYR A 39 -6.14 -1.72 -7.53
CA TYR A 39 -6.35 -0.42 -6.93
C TYR A 39 -5.11 0.45 -7.08
N PHE A 40 -5.34 1.74 -7.23
CA PHE A 40 -4.34 2.79 -7.20
C PHE A 40 -4.70 3.78 -6.08
N ALA A 41 -3.73 4.18 -5.29
CA ALA A 41 -3.94 5.10 -4.18
C ALA A 41 -2.88 6.19 -4.13
N ASP A 42 -3.32 7.42 -3.90
CA ASP A 42 -2.49 8.57 -3.56
C ASP A 42 -2.51 8.75 -2.05
N TYR A 43 -1.35 9.04 -1.45
CA TYR A 43 -1.23 9.18 0.00
C TYR A 43 -0.24 10.25 0.43
N GLU A 44 -0.47 10.75 1.64
CA GLU A 44 0.42 11.63 2.38
C GLU A 44 0.90 10.92 3.67
N GLY A 45 2.15 11.14 4.04
CA GLY A 45 2.71 10.68 5.30
C GLY A 45 2.96 11.84 6.26
N TYR A 46 2.63 11.64 7.53
CA TYR A 46 2.75 12.66 8.58
C TYR A 46 3.63 12.19 9.74
N CYS A 47 4.53 13.05 10.21
CA CYS A 47 5.26 12.85 11.48
C CYS A 47 4.92 14.00 12.42
N ASP A 48 4.47 13.69 13.64
CA ASP A 48 4.08 14.68 14.64
C ASP A 48 3.11 15.76 14.10
N GLY A 49 2.14 15.33 13.29
CA GLY A 49 1.14 16.20 12.67
C GLY A 49 1.65 17.05 11.50
N ARG A 50 2.91 16.90 11.08
CA ARG A 50 3.50 17.62 9.95
C ARG A 50 3.58 16.73 8.72
N PRO A 51 3.20 17.21 7.52
CA PRO A 51 3.38 16.44 6.30
C PRO A 51 4.87 16.29 6.01
N VAL A 52 5.32 15.05 5.81
CA VAL A 52 6.74 14.73 5.54
C VAL A 52 6.95 14.10 4.16
N LEU A 53 5.90 13.54 3.55
CA LEU A 53 5.97 12.96 2.21
C LEU A 53 4.61 12.91 1.54
N TRP A 54 4.65 12.79 0.21
CA TRP A 54 3.55 12.39 -0.64
C TRP A 54 4.01 11.21 -1.51
N GLY A 55 3.10 10.30 -1.84
CA GLY A 55 3.40 9.15 -2.67
C GLY A 55 2.16 8.52 -3.31
N GLN A 56 2.42 7.52 -4.15
CA GLN A 56 1.39 6.75 -4.83
C GLN A 56 1.73 5.26 -4.75
N LEU A 57 0.71 4.39 -4.77
CA LEU A 57 0.93 2.95 -4.82
C LEU A 57 -0.17 2.21 -5.58
N ALA A 58 0.23 1.14 -6.25
CA ALA A 58 -0.69 0.15 -6.82
C ALA A 58 -0.78 -1.07 -5.90
N HIS A 59 -1.99 -1.61 -5.73
CA HIS A 59 -2.25 -2.78 -4.90
C HIS A 59 -3.25 -3.70 -5.60
N SER A 60 -3.10 -5.01 -5.40
CA SER A 60 -4.03 -6.00 -5.94
C SER A 60 -4.53 -6.89 -4.83
N VAL A 61 -5.84 -7.11 -4.77
CA VAL A 61 -6.50 -7.94 -3.77
C VAL A 61 -7.30 -9.04 -4.46
N ALA A 62 -7.13 -10.27 -3.98
CA ALA A 62 -7.90 -11.41 -4.46
C ALA A 62 -9.18 -11.51 -3.62
N VAL A 63 -10.33 -11.43 -4.26
CA VAL A 63 -11.66 -11.53 -3.64
C VAL A 63 -12.34 -12.80 -4.18
N PRO A 64 -13.09 -13.56 -3.39
CA PRO A 64 -13.95 -14.62 -3.94
C PRO A 64 -14.87 -14.06 -5.04
N ALA A 65 -15.17 -14.81 -6.10
CA ALA A 65 -16.00 -14.32 -7.22
C ALA A 65 -17.38 -13.82 -6.80
N ASP A 66 -17.93 -14.39 -5.74
CA ASP A 66 -19.20 -14.01 -5.10
C ASP A 66 -19.00 -13.22 -3.80
N GLY A 67 -17.75 -12.92 -3.45
CA GLY A 67 -17.37 -12.25 -2.22
C GLY A 67 -17.51 -10.73 -2.31
N VAL A 68 -17.84 -10.12 -1.17
CA VAL A 68 -17.78 -8.67 -1.02
C VAL A 68 -16.37 -8.27 -0.59
N LEU A 69 -15.83 -7.24 -1.23
CA LEU A 69 -14.58 -6.64 -0.79
C LEU A 69 -14.78 -5.96 0.57
N ASP A 70 -13.94 -6.32 1.54
CA ASP A 70 -13.84 -5.56 2.78
C ASP A 70 -13.04 -4.27 2.53
N ALA A 71 -13.74 -3.14 2.49
CA ALA A 71 -13.15 -1.84 2.27
C ALA A 71 -12.21 -1.41 3.42
N ALA A 72 -12.51 -1.80 4.66
CA ALA A 72 -11.67 -1.47 5.82
C ALA A 72 -10.36 -2.26 5.75
N GLU A 73 -10.41 -3.54 5.40
CA GLU A 73 -9.20 -4.33 5.16
C GLU A 73 -8.37 -3.78 4.00
N LEU A 74 -9.00 -3.37 2.90
CA LEU A 74 -8.30 -2.72 1.80
C LEU A 74 -7.57 -1.45 2.27
N VAL A 75 -8.26 -0.55 2.98
CA VAL A 75 -7.65 0.69 3.50
C VAL A 75 -6.49 0.38 4.46
N CYS A 76 -6.66 -0.60 5.35
CA CYS A 76 -5.60 -1.05 6.25
C CYS A 76 -4.40 -1.64 5.49
N ALA A 77 -4.63 -2.41 4.43
CA ALA A 77 -3.57 -2.96 3.59
C ALA A 77 -2.81 -1.85 2.83
N LEU A 78 -3.53 -0.90 2.24
CA LEU A 78 -2.93 0.25 1.54
C LEU A 78 -2.06 1.10 2.47
N ARG A 79 -2.58 1.44 3.66
CA ARG A 79 -1.83 2.21 4.68
C ARG A 79 -0.58 1.48 5.13
N ARG A 80 -0.68 0.19 5.48
CA ARG A 80 0.49 -0.60 5.88
C ARG A 80 1.56 -0.61 4.80
N ARG A 81 1.17 -0.87 3.55
CA ARG A 81 2.11 -0.95 2.43
C ARG A 81 2.78 0.40 2.12
N ALA A 82 2.04 1.50 2.23
CA ALA A 82 2.61 2.84 2.12
C ALA A 82 3.60 3.12 3.26
N ALA A 83 3.25 2.76 4.49
CA ALA A 83 4.08 3.00 5.67
C ALA A 83 5.38 2.18 5.63
N GLU A 84 5.30 0.90 5.28
CA GLU A 84 6.44 -0.01 5.10
C GLU A 84 7.45 0.52 4.07
N ALA A 85 6.99 1.18 3.00
CA ALA A 85 7.87 1.74 1.98
C ALA A 85 8.75 2.89 2.50
N HIS A 86 8.32 3.59 3.56
CA HIS A 86 8.96 4.80 4.08
C HIS A 86 9.38 4.71 5.55
N GLY A 87 9.18 3.55 6.20
CA GLY A 87 9.49 3.36 7.61
C GLY A 87 8.60 4.18 8.56
N LEU A 88 7.33 4.38 8.17
CA LEU A 88 6.31 5.04 8.99
C LEU A 88 5.38 4.01 9.62
N GLU A 89 4.56 4.46 10.57
CA GLU A 89 3.42 3.71 11.09
C GLU A 89 2.20 3.85 10.17
N ALA A 90 1.37 2.81 10.06
CA ALA A 90 0.18 2.86 9.20
C ALA A 90 -0.80 4.00 9.57
N GLY A 91 -0.87 4.37 10.85
CA GLY A 91 -1.68 5.49 11.33
C GLY A 91 -1.15 6.87 10.92
N GLN A 92 0.12 6.95 10.48
CA GLN A 92 0.74 8.17 9.95
C GLN A 92 0.45 8.38 8.47
N ILE A 93 -0.26 7.44 7.81
CA ILE A 93 -0.60 7.51 6.40
C ILE A 93 -2.06 7.99 6.23
N HIS A 94 -2.20 9.11 5.54
CA HIS A 94 -3.48 9.61 5.04
C HIS A 94 -3.63 9.19 3.57
N LEU A 95 -4.65 8.41 3.25
CA LEU A 95 -5.04 8.13 1.87
C LEU A 95 -5.88 9.30 1.36
N CYS A 96 -5.40 10.02 0.35
CA CYS A 96 -6.10 11.16 -0.24
C CYS A 96 -7.15 10.68 -1.25
N GLN A 97 -6.78 9.68 -2.05
CA GLN A 97 -7.61 9.09 -3.10
C GLN A 97 -7.33 7.60 -3.20
N VAL A 98 -8.38 6.81 -3.43
CA VAL A 98 -8.29 5.39 -3.77
C VAL A 98 -9.21 5.12 -4.96
N THR A 99 -8.64 4.61 -6.04
CA THR A 99 -9.35 4.36 -7.30
C THR A 99 -9.18 2.90 -7.70
N ARG A 100 -10.27 2.26 -8.14
CA ARG A 100 -10.23 0.92 -8.74
C ARG A 100 -9.83 1.04 -10.21
N LEU A 101 -8.92 0.18 -10.65
CA LEU A 101 -8.42 0.08 -12.03
C LEU A 101 -9.17 -1.01 -12.82
#